data_AF-A0A849F591-F1
#
_entry.id   AF-A0A849F591-F1
#
_cell.length_a   1.000
_cell.length_b   1.000
_cell.length_c   1.000
_cell.angle_alpha   90.00
_cell.angle_beta   90.00
_cell.angle_gamma   90.00
#
_symmetry.space_group_name_H-M   'P 1'
#
loop_
_entity.id
_entity.type
_entity.pdbx_description
1 polymer ?
#
loop_
_entity_poly.entity_id
_entity_poly.type
_entity_poly.pdbx_seq_one_letter_code
_entity_poly.pdbx_strand_id
1 'polypeptide(L)' 'TAKYIGKLNLNKTIVLVGSFILGSSAETDAPFNLGYAISSLQLLKPDVYIAMNGQIFNWNNVSKNLETNKFERNE' A
#
# COMPACT_ATOMS: atom_id res chain seq x y z
N THR A 1 -6.65 -0.07 -8.85
CA THR A 1 -7.15 0.96 -7.92
C THR A 1 -6.17 2.11 -7.72
N ALA A 2 -4.96 1.88 -7.17
CA ALA A 2 -3.99 2.95 -6.91
C ALA A 2 -3.77 3.89 -8.10
N LYS A 3 -3.50 3.33 -9.28
CA LYS A 3 -3.30 4.08 -10.54
C LYS A 3 -4.50 4.93 -10.97
N TYR A 4 -5.73 4.49 -10.67
CA TYR A 4 -6.93 5.26 -10.97
C TYR A 4 -7.04 6.46 -10.03
N ILE A 5 -6.89 6.24 -8.73
CA ILE A 5 -6.99 7.30 -7.71
C ILE A 5 -5.86 8.32 -7.88
N GLY A 6 -4.62 7.87 -8.10
CA GLY A 6 -3.46 8.75 -8.28
C GLY A 6 -3.62 9.71 -9.46
N LYS A 7 -4.25 9.26 -10.55
CA LYS A 7 -4.57 10.11 -11.70
C LYS A 7 -5.62 11.19 -11.43
N LEU A 8 -6.41 11.08 -10.36
CA LEU A 8 -7.37 12.12 -9.98
C LEU A 8 -6.68 13.34 -9.35
N ASN A 9 -5.40 13.23 -8.98
CA ASN A 9 -4.59 14.32 -8.43
C ASN A 9 -5.29 15.08 -7.28
N LEU A 10 -5.85 14.31 -6.34
CA LEU A 10 -6.53 14.88 -5.18
C LEU A 10 -5.49 15.48 -4.22
N ASN A 11 -5.75 16.67 -3.69
CA ASN A 11 -4.92 17.28 -2.64
C ASN A 11 -5.16 16.59 -1.28
N LYS A 12 -4.90 15.29 -1.21
CA LYS A 12 -5.06 14.41 -0.05
C LYS A 12 -3.96 13.37 -0.03
N THR A 13 -3.50 13.00 1.16
CA THR A 13 -2.67 11.80 1.35
C THR A 13 -3.59 10.58 1.44
N ILE A 14 -3.45 9.65 0.50
CA ILE A 14 -4.26 8.43 0.44
C ILE A 14 -3.32 7.23 0.47
N VAL A 15 -3.44 6.38 1.48
CA VAL A 15 -2.65 5.15 1.60
C VAL A 15 -3.58 3.96 1.40
N LEU A 16 -3.33 3.17 0.36
CA LEU A 16 -4.01 1.90 0.12
C LEU A 16 -3.26 0.79 0.83
N VAL A 17 -4.00 -0.02 1.58
CA VAL A 17 -3.47 -1.13 2.37
C VAL A 17 -4.32 -2.37 2.14
N GLY A 18 -3.72 -3.54 2.38
CA GLY A 18 -4.41 -4.81 2.38
C GLY A 18 -3.63 -5.84 3.19
N SER A 19 -3.98 -7.10 3.00
CA SER A 19 -3.27 -8.23 3.58
C SER A 19 -3.14 -9.32 2.52
N PHE A 20 -2.05 -10.09 2.58
CA PHE A 20 -1.91 -11.27 1.73
C PHE A 20 -2.74 -12.43 2.29
N ILE A 21 -2.74 -12.59 3.61
CA ILE A 21 -3.54 -13.60 4.31
C ILE A 21 -4.84 -12.94 4.75
N LEU A 22 -5.96 -13.67 4.59
CA LEU A 22 -7.29 -13.19 4.96
C LEU A 22 -7.28 -12.64 6.40
N GLY A 23 -7.86 -11.44 6.59
CA GLY A 23 -7.81 -10.73 7.89
C GLY A 23 -8.42 -11.46 9.08
N SER A 24 -9.24 -12.49 8.83
CA SER A 24 -9.82 -13.36 9.86
C SER A 24 -8.94 -14.56 10.24
N SER A 25 -7.83 -14.79 9.53
CA SER A 25 -6.88 -15.84 9.85
C SER A 25 -6.01 -15.46 11.06
N ALA A 26 -5.64 -16.43 11.89
CA ALA A 26 -4.71 -16.20 13.00
C ALA A 26 -3.31 -15.74 12.51
N GLU A 27 -2.87 -16.24 11.36
CA GLU A 27 -1.57 -15.92 10.75
C GLU A 27 -1.63 -14.69 9.83
N THR A 28 -2.64 -13.83 9.98
CA THR A 28 -2.82 -12.69 9.07
C THR A 28 -1.77 -11.60 9.24
N ASP A 29 -1.36 -10.99 8.13
CA ASP A 29 -0.53 -9.78 8.09
C ASP A 29 -1.34 -8.48 8.17
N ALA A 30 -2.68 -8.56 8.26
CA ALA A 30 -3.56 -7.39 8.22
C ALA A 30 -3.30 -6.37 9.35
N PRO A 31 -3.18 -6.74 10.65
CA PRO A 31 -2.92 -5.77 11.71
C PRO A 31 -1.61 -5.02 11.51
N PHE A 32 -0.56 -5.73 11.09
CA PHE A 32 0.75 -5.11 10.84
C PHE A 32 0.68 -4.13 9.67
N ASN A 33 0.15 -4.54 8.52
CA ASN A 33 0.04 -3.66 7.35
C ASN A 33 -0.84 -2.44 7.64
N LEU A 34 -1.95 -2.61 8.37
CA LEU A 34 -2.83 -1.50 8.77
C LEU A 34 -2.11 -0.52 9.71
N GLY A 35 -1.41 -1.02 10.74
CA GLY A 35 -0.64 -0.18 11.65
C GLY A 35 0.48 0.58 10.94
N TYR A 36 1.16 -0.07 9.99
CA TYR A 36 2.18 0.54 9.15
C TYR A 36 1.60 1.63 8.23
N ALA A 37 0.44 1.39 7.62
CA ALA A 37 -0.28 2.36 6.80
C ALA A 37 -0.71 3.61 7.59
N ILE A 38 -1.23 3.43 8.80
CA ILE A 38 -1.62 4.54 9.68
C ILE A 38 -0.39 5.36 10.09
N SER A 39 0.70 4.69 10.47
CA SER A 39 1.93 5.36 10.91
C SER A 39 2.55 6.19 9.77
N SER A 40 2.53 5.66 8.55
CA SER A 40 3.12 6.34 7.39
C SER A 40 2.36 7.59 6.94
N LEU A 41 1.05 7.71 7.22
CA LEU A 41 0.29 8.93 6.92
C LEU A 41 0.92 10.21 7.52
N GLN A 42 1.58 10.10 8.68
CA GLN A 42 2.19 11.26 9.35
C GLN A 42 3.42 11.81 8.63
N LEU A 43 4.03 11.03 7.73
CA LEU A 43 5.31 11.34 7.09
C LEU A 43 5.16 11.64 5.59
N LEU A 44 3.99 11.40 5.02
CA LEU A 44 3.76 11.46 3.57
C LEU A 44 3.12 12.78 3.15
N LYS A 45 3.58 13.30 2.01
CA LYS A 45 2.96 14.45 1.33
C LYS A 45 1.64 14.02 0.66
N PRO A 46 0.77 14.97 0.27
CA PRO A 46 -0.41 14.65 -0.52
C PRO A 46 -0.06 13.94 -1.83
N ASP A 47 -0.36 12.65 -1.91
CA ASP A 47 -0.33 11.78 -3.09
C ASP A 47 -0.99 10.42 -2.72
N VAL A 48 -1.00 9.47 -3.65
CA VAL A 48 -1.50 8.10 -3.45
C VAL A 48 -0.35 7.11 -3.26
N TYR A 49 -0.44 6.33 -2.18
CA TYR A 49 0.57 5.36 -1.80
C TYR A 49 -0.03 3.98 -1.59
N ILE A 50 0.82 2.96 -1.62
CA ILE A 50 0.50 1.60 -1.19
C ILE A 50 1.40 1.28 0.01
N ALA A 51 0.81 0.75 1.07
CA ALA A 51 1.50 0.28 2.28
C ALA A 51 1.31 -1.23 2.41
N MET A 52 2.35 -2.01 2.09
CA MET A 52 2.34 -3.47 2.11
C MET A 52 3.74 -3.99 2.42
N ASN A 53 3.84 -5.13 3.10
CA ASN A 53 5.11 -5.82 3.34
C ASN A 53 6.19 -4.93 4.01
N GLY A 54 5.78 -4.00 4.87
CA GLY A 54 6.68 -3.08 5.58
C GLY A 54 7.31 -2.00 4.71
N GLN A 55 6.77 -1.74 3.52
CA GLN A 55 7.25 -0.72 2.59
C GLN A 55 6.13 0.21 2.11
N ILE A 56 6.53 1.43 1.74
CA ILE A 56 5.68 2.40 1.05
C ILE A 56 6.08 2.49 -0.42
N PHE A 57 5.09 2.41 -1.29
CA PHE A 57 5.24 2.55 -2.73
C PHE A 57 4.39 3.70 -3.26
N ASN A 58 4.90 4.45 -4.25
CA ASN A 58 4.09 5.41 -4.98
C ASN A 58 3.14 4.67 -5.93
N TRP A 59 1.93 5.20 -6.13
CA TRP A 59 0.94 4.60 -7.03
C TRP A 59 1.42 4.39 -8.47
N ASN A 60 2.39 5.21 -8.92
CA ASN A 60 2.97 5.18 -10.26
C ASN A 60 4.25 4.34 -10.36
N ASN A 61 4.80 3.88 -9.23
CA ASN A 61 6.00 3.07 -9.14
C ASN A 61 5.78 1.85 -8.25
N VAL A 62 4.85 0.99 -8.67
CA VAL A 62 4.52 -0.25 -7.98
C VAL A 62 3.88 -1.27 -8.92
N SER A 63 4.25 -2.53 -8.75
CA SER A 63 3.61 -3.70 -9.37
C SER A 63 3.42 -4.81 -8.32
N LYS A 64 2.48 -5.72 -8.56
CA LYS A 64 2.36 -6.96 -7.77
C LYS A 64 3.08 -8.06 -8.53
N ASN A 65 4.14 -8.57 -7.92
CA ASN A 65 4.81 -9.77 -8.37
C ASN A 65 3.93 -10.98 -8.04
N LEU A 66 3.46 -11.70 -9.06
CA LEU A 66 2.56 -12.84 -8.88
C LEU A 66 3.30 -14.11 -8.46
N GLU A 67 4.60 -14.22 -8.74
CA GLU A 67 5.42 -15.36 -8.35
C GLU A 67 5.73 -15.31 -6.85
N THR A 68 6.13 -14.14 -6.36
CA THR A 68 6.49 -13.94 -4.94
C THR A 68 5.32 -13.48 -4.08
N ASN A 69 4.20 -13.10 -4.70
CA ASN A 69 3.02 -12.49 -4.07
C ASN A 69 3.32 -11.20 -3.28
N LYS A 70 4.37 -10.48 -3.64
CA LYS A 70 4.78 -9.23 -3.00
C LYS A 70 4.58 -8.03 -3.92
N PHE A 71 4.43 -6.86 -3.32
CA PHE A 71 4.56 -5.61 -4.06
C PHE A 71 6.03 -5.23 -4.23
N GLU A 72 6.39 -4.74 -5.40
CA GLU A 72 7.73 -4.28 -5.76
C GLU A 72 7.66 -2.97 -6.55
N ARG A 73 8.78 -2.26 -6.63
CA ARG A 73 8.89 -1.05 -7.48
C ARG A 73 8.98 -1.49 -8.93
N ASN A 74 8.41 -0.69 -9.83
CA ASN A 74 8.59 -0.92 -11.26
C ASN A 74 10.08 -0.75 -11.60
N GLU A 75 10.57 -1.59 -12.52
CA GLU A 75 11.84 -1.38 -13.21
C GLU A 75 11.75 -0.23 -14.21
#